data_AF-A0A4Y2TII9-F1
#
_entry.id   AF-A0A4Y2TII9-F1
#
_cell.length_a   1.000
_cell.length_b   1.000
_cell.length_c   1.000
_cell.angle_alpha   90.00
_cell.angle_beta   90.00
_cell.angle_gamma   90.00
#
_symmetry.space_group_name_H-M   'P 1'
#
loop_
_entity.id
_entity.type
_entity.pdbx_description
1 polymer ?
#
loop_
_entity_poly.entity_id
_entity_poly.type
_entity_poly.pdbx_seq_one_letter_code
_entity_poly.pdbx_strand_id
1 'polypeptide(L)'
;MLWLFLLMSSFPSGLSLLQENNKLLLVQTLFRHGDRSPLALYPNDPNTESCCPEGLGKVSLLGRKQQYAVGKYLRSRYKDFITSNPNEVS
;
A
#
# COMPACT_ATOMS: atom_id res chain seq x y z
N MET A 1 41.52 -3.29 -50.57
CA MET A 1 40.38 -3.76 -49.76
C MET A 1 40.58 -3.32 -48.32
N LEU A 2 40.47 -2.01 -48.03
CA LEU A 2 40.62 -1.47 -46.66
C LEU A 2 39.89 -0.12 -46.50
N TRP A 3 38.76 0.03 -47.19
CA TRP A 3 37.87 1.20 -47.08
C TRP A 3 36.44 0.73 -46.76
N LEU A 4 36.29 -0.22 -45.83
CA LEU A 4 34.98 -0.71 -45.39
C LEU A 4 34.86 -0.78 -43.85
N PHE A 5 35.68 -0.02 -43.11
CA PHE A 5 35.66 0.00 -41.64
C PHE A 5 35.30 1.37 -41.03
N LEU A 6 34.86 2.35 -41.84
CA LEU A 6 34.52 3.71 -41.38
C LEU A 6 33.02 4.04 -41.56
N LEU A 7 32.12 3.07 -41.35
CA LEU A 7 30.67 3.31 -41.39
C LEU A 7 29.90 2.84 -40.15
N MET A 8 30.59 2.51 -39.05
CA MET A 8 29.92 2.14 -37.79
C MET A 8 30.12 3.16 -36.66
N SER A 9 30.72 4.33 -36.93
CA SER A 9 30.86 5.41 -35.95
C SER A 9 29.72 6.42 -36.08
N SER A 10 28.50 5.97 -35.79
CA SER A 10 27.34 6.79 -35.37
C SER A 10 26.16 5.84 -35.12
N PHE A 11 26.26 4.97 -34.11
CA PHE A 11 25.04 4.52 -33.47
C PHE A 11 24.54 5.74 -32.67
N PRO A 12 23.44 6.41 -33.05
CA PRO A 12 22.86 7.37 -32.15
C PRO A 12 22.45 6.58 -30.90
N SER A 13 23.20 6.76 -29.81
CA SER A 13 22.77 6.46 -28.44
C SER A 13 21.62 7.41 -28.09
N GLY A 14 20.53 7.29 -28.82
CA GLY A 14 19.56 8.37 -29.02
C GLY A 14 18.25 7.82 -29.52
N LEU A 15 17.78 6.75 -28.88
CA LEU A 15 16.37 6.43 -28.89
C LEU A 15 15.99 6.05 -27.45
N SER A 16 15.73 7.09 -26.65
CA SER A 16 14.78 6.96 -25.54
C SER A 16 13.44 6.61 -26.19
N LEU A 17 13.24 5.32 -26.45
CA LEU A 17 12.01 4.76 -26.98
C LEU A 17 10.95 4.96 -25.92
N LEU A 18 10.21 6.07 -26.07
CA LEU A 18 9.05 6.45 -25.28
C LEU A 18 9.36 6.56 -23.79
N GLN A 19 9.74 7.75 -23.34
CA GLN A 19 9.55 8.10 -21.93
C GLN A 19 8.03 8.10 -21.67
N GLU A 20 7.50 6.96 -21.26
CA GLU A 20 6.12 6.88 -20.80
C GLU A 20 5.98 7.79 -19.57
N ASN A 21 5.36 8.95 -19.78
CA ASN A 21 4.98 9.87 -18.73
C ASN A 21 3.78 9.32 -17.96
N ASN A 22 3.94 8.14 -17.35
CA ASN A 22 2.92 7.51 -16.53
C ASN A 22 2.79 8.28 -15.21
N LYS A 23 1.74 9.09 -15.12
CA LYS A 23 1.39 9.88 -13.95
C LYS A 23 0.35 9.14 -13.12
N LEU A 24 0.62 8.95 -11.84
CA LEU A 24 -0.39 8.48 -10.88
C LEU A 24 -1.45 9.57 -10.71
N LEU A 25 -2.72 9.21 -10.94
CA LEU A 25 -3.86 10.15 -10.85
C LEU A 25 -4.76 9.87 -9.63
N LEU A 26 -4.93 8.60 -9.28
CA LEU A 26 -5.81 8.16 -8.20
C LEU A 26 -5.27 6.86 -7.59
N VAL A 27 -5.38 6.76 -6.27
CA VAL A 27 -5.18 5.51 -5.54
C VAL A 27 -6.48 5.17 -4.84
N GLN A 28 -7.04 4.01 -5.17
CA GLN A 28 -8.19 3.45 -4.45
C GLN A 28 -7.72 2.21 -3.71
N THR A 29 -8.03 2.13 -2.41
CA THR A 29 -7.66 0.98 -1.58
C THR A 29 -8.91 0.38 -0.96
N LEU A 30 -8.93 -0.95 -0.89
CA LEU A 30 -9.94 -1.72 -0.17
C LEU A 30 -9.19 -2.61 0.81
N PHE A 31 -9.42 -2.40 2.10
CA PHE A 31 -8.81 -3.21 3.15
C PHE A 31 -9.88 -3.62 4.16
N ARG A 32 -9.67 -4.80 4.75
CA ARG A 32 -10.45 -5.26 5.87
C ARG A 32 -10.04 -4.50 7.14
N HIS A 33 -10.96 -4.45 8.11
CA HIS A 33 -10.62 -4.08 9.48
C HIS A 33 -9.42 -4.89 10.02
N GLY A 34 -8.68 -4.32 10.97
CA GLY A 34 -7.61 -5.04 11.67
C GLY A 34 -8.15 -6.15 12.58
N ASP A 35 -7.28 -6.88 13.24
CA ASP A 35 -7.66 -7.89 14.23
C ASP A 35 -8.72 -7.38 15.22
N ARG A 36 -9.72 -8.23 15.50
CA ARG A 36 -10.86 -7.90 16.37
C ARG A 36 -11.36 -9.14 17.08
N SER A 37 -12.00 -8.94 18.23
CA SER A 37 -12.69 -10.01 18.95
C SER A 37 -13.86 -10.59 18.16
N PRO A 38 -14.27 -11.84 18.45
CA PRO A 38 -15.47 -12.44 17.88
C PRO A 38 -16.69 -11.55 18.17
N LEU A 39 -17.69 -11.59 17.29
CA LEU A 39 -18.91 -10.78 17.46
C LEU A 39 -19.76 -11.26 18.64
N ALA A 40 -19.79 -12.56 18.85
CA ALA A 40 -20.54 -13.25 19.89
C ALA A 40 -19.78 -14.54 20.24
N LEU A 41 -19.98 -15.02 21.46
CA LEU A 41 -19.59 -16.36 21.87
C LEU A 41 -20.72 -17.32 21.52
N TYR A 42 -20.39 -18.56 21.17
CA TYR A 42 -21.41 -19.59 20.95
C TYR A 42 -21.90 -20.12 22.31
N PRO A 43 -23.09 -20.76 22.38
CA PRO A 43 -23.74 -21.08 23.66
C PRO A 43 -22.91 -21.90 24.65
N ASN A 44 -21.97 -22.71 24.17
CA ASN A 44 -21.12 -23.58 24.99
C ASN A 44 -19.62 -23.20 24.88
N ASP A 45 -19.32 -21.92 24.62
CA ASP A 45 -17.93 -21.47 24.58
C ASP A 45 -17.27 -21.62 25.95
N PRO A 46 -16.10 -22.29 26.04
CA PRO A 46 -15.39 -22.39 27.32
C PRO A 46 -14.81 -21.05 27.79
N ASN A 47 -14.76 -20.04 26.93
CA ASN A 47 -14.30 -18.70 27.25
C ASN A 47 -15.47 -17.77 27.53
N THR A 48 -15.27 -16.80 28.42
CA THR A 48 -16.22 -15.71 28.70
C THR A 48 -15.78 -14.42 28.02
N GLU A 49 -16.67 -13.43 27.94
CA GLU A 49 -16.38 -12.13 27.29
C GLU A 49 -15.13 -11.43 27.86
N SER A 50 -14.75 -11.72 29.11
CA SER A 50 -13.55 -11.19 29.74
C SER A 50 -12.25 -11.61 29.05
N CYS A 51 -12.26 -12.64 28.18
CA CYS A 51 -11.10 -12.99 27.35
C CYS A 51 -10.78 -11.90 26.30
N CYS A 52 -11.74 -11.01 26.03
CA CYS A 52 -11.61 -9.89 25.11
C CYS A 52 -11.59 -8.57 25.89
N PRO A 53 -10.41 -8.00 26.20
CA PRO A 53 -10.31 -6.80 27.05
C PRO A 53 -11.06 -5.58 26.52
N GLU A 54 -11.18 -5.48 25.19
CA GLU A 54 -11.86 -4.40 24.50
C GLU A 54 -13.37 -4.69 24.33
N GLY A 55 -13.84 -5.86 24.74
CA GLY A 55 -15.20 -6.37 24.51
C GLY A 55 -15.36 -7.09 23.17
N LEU A 56 -16.51 -7.76 23.00
CA LEU A 56 -16.85 -8.50 21.77
C LEU A 56 -17.10 -7.58 20.56
N GLY A 57 -16.72 -8.05 19.39
CA GLY A 57 -16.83 -7.34 18.12
C GLY A 57 -15.93 -6.11 17.96
N LYS A 58 -15.08 -5.80 18.94
CA LYS A 58 -14.22 -4.61 18.94
C LYS A 58 -12.84 -4.91 18.37
N VAL A 59 -12.27 -3.92 17.69
CA VAL A 59 -10.89 -3.98 17.17
C VAL A 59 -9.92 -4.05 18.33
N SER A 60 -9.07 -5.06 18.33
CA SER A 60 -8.08 -5.27 19.39
C SER A 60 -6.97 -4.23 19.33
N LEU A 61 -6.16 -4.13 20.38
CA LEU A 61 -4.94 -3.31 20.34
C LEU A 61 -4.00 -3.74 19.20
N LEU A 62 -3.92 -5.04 18.93
CA LEU A 62 -3.17 -5.57 17.79
C LEU A 62 -3.77 -5.08 16.46
N GLY A 63 -5.09 -5.12 16.32
CA GLY A 63 -5.79 -4.64 15.13
C GLY A 63 -5.55 -3.16 14.87
N ARG A 64 -5.55 -2.32 15.91
CA ARG A 64 -5.19 -0.90 15.80
C ARG A 64 -3.74 -0.72 15.31
N LYS A 65 -2.79 -1.49 15.85
CA LYS A 65 -1.38 -1.47 15.42
C LYS A 65 -1.20 -1.92 13.97
N GLN A 66 -1.95 -2.93 13.53
CA GLN A 66 -1.95 -3.40 12.15
C GLN A 66 -2.42 -2.30 11.20
N GLN A 67 -3.55 -1.65 11.49
CA GLN A 67 -4.07 -0.55 10.67
C GLN A 67 -3.11 0.65 10.66
N TYR A 68 -2.49 0.95 11.79
CA TYR A 68 -1.44 1.97 11.85
C TYR A 68 -0.24 1.63 10.95
N ALA A 69 0.19 0.36 10.92
CA ALA A 69 1.27 -0.09 10.05
C ALA A 69 0.89 0.03 8.56
N VAL A 70 -0.35 -0.31 8.19
CA VAL A 70 -0.88 -0.10 6.83
C VAL A 70 -0.83 1.38 6.46
N GLY A 71 -1.29 2.28 7.34
CA GLY A 71 -1.23 3.72 7.11
C GLY A 71 0.20 4.22 6.91
N LYS A 72 1.16 3.76 7.74
CA LYS A 72 2.58 4.09 7.56
C LYS A 72 3.13 3.61 6.22
N TYR A 73 2.79 2.39 5.80
CA TYR A 73 3.21 1.85 4.51
C TYR A 73 2.65 2.68 3.35
N LEU A 74 1.35 2.98 3.36
CA LEU A 74 0.71 3.78 2.31
C LEU A 74 1.30 5.19 2.25
N ARG A 75 1.53 5.83 3.40
CA ARG A 75 2.19 7.13 3.47
C ARG A 75 3.59 7.11 2.88
N SER A 76 4.37 6.07 3.17
CA SER A 76 5.72 5.91 2.62
C SER A 76 5.69 5.63 1.12
N ARG A 77 4.80 4.75 0.66
CA ARG A 77 4.69 4.34 -0.75
C ARG A 77 4.21 5.47 -1.66
N TYR A 78 3.29 6.29 -1.19
CA TYR A 78 2.70 7.40 -1.95
C TYR A 78 3.19 8.78 -1.49
N LYS A 79 4.36 8.85 -0.84
CA LYS A 79 4.93 10.11 -0.31
C LYS A 79 5.06 11.22 -1.36
N ASP A 80 5.26 10.85 -2.62
CA ASP A 80 5.44 11.78 -3.75
C ASP A 80 4.11 12.09 -4.46
N PHE A 81 3.01 11.47 -4.01
CA PHE A 81 1.65 11.64 -4.55
C PHE A 81 0.70 12.31 -3.56
N ILE A 82 0.81 12.01 -2.25
CA ILE A 82 -0.05 12.58 -1.20
C ILE A 82 0.69 13.65 -0.40
N THR A 83 0.04 14.78 -0.12
CA THR A 83 0.61 15.87 0.68
C THR A 83 0.24 15.74 2.16
N SER A 84 0.40 16.80 2.95
CA SER A 84 -0.09 16.87 4.33
C SER A 84 -1.51 17.43 4.46
N ASN A 85 -2.20 17.71 3.35
CA ASN A 85 -3.58 18.20 3.36
C ASN A 85 -4.55 17.05 3.70
N PRO A 86 -5.34 17.16 4.79
CA PRO A 86 -6.27 16.10 5.19
C PRO A 86 -7.40 15.86 4.18
N ASN A 87 -7.74 16.85 3.34
CA ASN A 87 -8.83 16.74 2.38
C ASN A 87 -8.46 15.89 1.14
N GLU A 88 -7.21 15.46 1.00
CA GLU A 88 -6.76 14.59 -0.09
C GLU A 88 -7.05 13.10 0.17
N VAL A 89 -7.32 12.75 1.44
CA VAL A 89 -7.64 11.38 1.86
C VAL A 89 -9.07 11.39 2.38
N SER A 90 -10.00 11.03 1.50
CA SER A 90 -11.45 10.99 1.77
C SER A 90 -11.90 9.58 2.16
#